data_AF-A0A453T8V7-F1
#
_entry.id   AF-A0A453T8V7-F1
#
_cell.length_a   1.000
_cell.length_b   1.000
_cell.length_c   1.000
_cell.angle_alpha   90.00
_cell.angle_beta   90.00
_cell.angle_gamma   90.00
#
_symmetry.space_group_name_H-M   'P 1'
#
loop_
_entity.id
_entity.type
_entity.pdbx_description
1 polymer ?
#
loop_
_entity_poly.entity_id
_entity_poly.type
_entity_poly.pdbx_seq_one_letter_code
_entity_poly.pdbx_strand_id
1 'polypeptide(L)'
;ASIRAGLVAVNGRPVSKVSHTVKGGDKVSCTVSELQPLRAEAEDIPLDIVYEDEHLLVVNKPAHMVVHPAPGNANGTLVNAILHHCKISTFTCLARSPIYDECPESSDDDVDVFDVDQFTIGEVSSEVREAIVRPGIVHRLDKGTSGLLVVAKDEHSHAQLAEQFKLHTISRVYISLTCGVPSPNSARIEVPISRDPNNRTRMVAAPGSGHRYAKHAAKFLQV
;
A
#
# COMPACT_ATOMS: atom_id res chain seq x y z
N ALA A 1 -3.18 -21.30 -1.89
CA ALA A 1 -2.23 -21.77 -2.93
C ALA A 1 -1.33 -22.89 -2.40
N SER A 2 -0.73 -22.73 -1.21
CA SER A 2 0.27 -23.63 -0.64
C SER A 2 -0.16 -25.10 -0.46
N ILE A 3 -1.41 -25.38 -0.07
CA ILE A 3 -1.92 -26.76 0.03
C ILE A 3 -1.89 -27.44 -1.35
N ARG A 4 -2.48 -26.80 -2.38
CA ARG A 4 -2.47 -27.35 -3.74
C ARG A 4 -1.06 -27.48 -4.32
N ALA A 5 -0.13 -26.63 -3.88
CA ALA A 5 1.28 -26.66 -4.27
C ALA A 5 2.10 -27.74 -3.52
N GLY A 6 1.47 -28.54 -2.64
CA GLY A 6 2.15 -29.61 -1.89
C GLY A 6 3.05 -29.13 -0.76
N LEU A 7 2.98 -27.84 -0.41
CA LEU A 7 3.81 -27.21 0.63
C LEU A 7 3.27 -27.43 2.05
N VAL A 8 2.17 -28.18 2.19
CA VAL A 8 1.56 -28.52 3.48
C VAL A 8 1.58 -30.03 3.64
N ALA A 9 2.10 -30.51 4.76
CA ALA A 9 2.11 -31.92 5.11
C ALA A 9 1.40 -32.15 6.45
N VAL A 10 0.71 -33.28 6.57
CA VAL A 10 0.08 -33.75 7.80
C VAL A 10 0.72 -35.07 8.16
N ASN A 11 1.31 -35.14 9.36
CA ASN A 11 2.08 -36.29 9.85
C ASN A 11 3.18 -36.72 8.86
N GLY A 12 3.87 -35.72 8.27
CA GLY A 12 4.96 -35.93 7.31
C GLY A 12 4.50 -36.29 5.89
N ARG A 13 3.19 -36.36 5.61
CA ARG A 13 2.66 -36.66 4.27
C ARG A 13 2.11 -35.39 3.60
N PRO A 14 2.59 -35.00 2.41
CA PRO A 14 2.09 -33.82 1.72
C PRO A 14 0.61 -33.98 1.37
N VAL A 15 -0.17 -32.93 1.61
CA VAL A 15 -1.61 -32.86 1.39
C VAL A 15 -1.89 -31.81 0.32
N SER A 16 -2.57 -32.23 -0.75
CA SER A 16 -2.95 -31.34 -1.86
C SER A 16 -4.43 -30.93 -1.84
N LYS A 17 -5.27 -31.61 -1.04
CA LYS A 17 -6.70 -31.37 -0.94
C LYS A 17 -7.00 -30.32 0.14
N VAL A 18 -7.55 -29.18 -0.26
CA VAL A 18 -7.88 -28.05 0.62
C VAL A 18 -8.92 -28.43 1.70
N SER A 19 -9.77 -29.41 1.41
CA SER A 19 -10.81 -29.91 2.32
C SER A 19 -10.36 -31.13 3.15
N HIS A 20 -9.05 -31.34 3.33
CA HIS A 20 -8.54 -32.45 4.13
C HIS A 20 -8.85 -32.21 5.62
N THR A 21 -9.65 -33.10 6.22
CA THR A 21 -10.00 -33.01 7.65
C THR A 21 -8.83 -33.45 8.52
N VAL A 22 -8.43 -32.60 9.45
CA VAL A 22 -7.42 -32.89 10.48
C VAL A 22 -8.08 -33.33 11.77
N LYS A 23 -7.40 -34.16 12.56
CA LYS A 23 -7.84 -34.63 13.88
C LYS A 23 -6.94 -34.08 14.98
N GLY A 24 -7.45 -34.03 16.21
CA GLY A 24 -6.63 -33.71 17.37
C GLY A 24 -5.43 -34.64 17.47
N GLY A 25 -4.22 -34.08 17.57
CA GLY A 25 -2.95 -34.81 17.60
C GLY A 25 -2.20 -34.87 16.26
N ASP A 26 -2.80 -34.44 15.15
CA ASP A 26 -2.11 -34.35 13.87
C ASP A 26 -1.01 -33.27 13.91
N LYS A 27 0.18 -33.63 13.42
CA LYS A 27 1.29 -32.68 13.21
C LYS A 27 1.22 -32.11 11.81
N VAL A 28 0.83 -30.85 11.71
CA VAL A 28 0.80 -30.12 10.43
C VAL A 28 2.12 -29.37 10.26
N SER A 29 2.88 -29.68 9.21
CA SER A 29 4.02 -28.88 8.78
C SER A 29 3.65 -28.11 7.52
N CYS A 30 3.97 -26.81 7.51
CA CYS A 30 3.72 -25.94 6.37
C CYS A 30 5.03 -25.24 6.01
N THR A 31 5.46 -25.39 4.78
CA THR A 31 6.52 -24.55 4.23
C THR A 31 5.85 -23.32 3.62
N VAL A 32 6.00 -22.18 4.29
CA VAL A 32 5.54 -20.91 3.72
C VAL A 32 6.45 -20.60 2.53
N SER A 33 5.90 -20.63 1.31
CA SER A 33 6.62 -20.13 0.14
C SER A 33 6.88 -18.64 0.37
N GLU A 34 8.13 -18.22 0.25
CA GLU A 34 8.46 -16.80 0.25
C GLU A 34 7.71 -16.13 -0.90
N LEU A 35 6.93 -15.09 -0.57
CA LEU A 35 6.33 -14.24 -1.58
C LEU A 35 7.47 -13.47 -2.21
N GLN A 36 7.75 -13.71 -3.49
CA GLN A 36 8.67 -12.86 -4.23
C GLN A 36 8.14 -11.41 -4.14
N PRO A 37 8.97 -10.45 -3.69
CA PRO A 37 8.57 -9.06 -3.67
C PRO A 37 8.11 -8.65 -5.07
N LEU A 38 6.93 -8.03 -5.17
CA LEU A 38 6.49 -7.42 -6.43
C LEU A 38 7.41 -6.24 -6.72
N ARG A 39 8.47 -6.48 -7.50
CA ARG A 39 9.34 -5.42 -7.99
C ARG A 39 8.69 -4.75 -9.18
N ALA A 40 8.57 -3.43 -9.11
CA ALA A 40 8.23 -2.64 -10.26
C ALA A 40 9.47 -2.48 -11.14
N GLU A 41 9.33 -2.81 -12.43
CA GLU A 41 10.31 -2.43 -13.46
C GLU A 41 9.88 -1.12 -14.13
N ALA A 42 10.84 -0.36 -14.64
CA ALA A 42 10.53 0.86 -15.39
C ALA A 42 9.84 0.51 -16.73
N GLU A 43 8.73 1.18 -17.04
CA GLU A 43 8.00 0.99 -18.29
C GLU A 43 7.77 2.33 -18.98
N ASP A 44 7.97 2.37 -20.30
CA ASP A 44 7.72 3.57 -21.11
C ASP A 44 6.21 3.79 -21.33
N ILE A 45 5.57 4.33 -20.30
CA ILE A 45 4.15 4.67 -20.27
C ILE A 45 4.06 6.20 -20.19
N PRO A 46 3.33 6.86 -21.10
CA PRO A 46 3.21 8.32 -21.10
C PRO A 46 2.48 8.80 -19.85
N LEU A 47 3.04 9.84 -19.22
CA LEU A 47 2.47 10.53 -18.06
C LEU A 47 1.83 11.85 -18.50
N ASP A 48 0.64 12.14 -17.98
CA ASP A 48 0.04 13.48 -18.05
C ASP A 48 0.62 14.32 -16.90
N ILE A 49 1.67 15.07 -17.17
CA ILE A 49 2.43 15.84 -16.19
C ILE A 49 1.84 17.25 -16.10
N VAL A 50 1.29 17.58 -14.93
CA VAL A 50 0.70 18.90 -14.65
C VAL A 50 1.76 19.87 -14.12
N TYR A 51 2.74 19.35 -13.39
CA TYR A 51 3.84 20.13 -12.83
C TYR A 51 5.06 19.23 -12.63
N GLU A 52 6.24 19.75 -12.90
CA GLU A 52 7.51 19.09 -12.59
C GLU A 52 8.60 20.12 -12.31
N ASP A 53 9.32 19.94 -11.20
CA ASP A 53 10.55 20.65 -10.89
C ASP A 53 11.65 19.66 -10.47
N GLU A 54 12.71 20.15 -9.82
CA GLU A 54 13.81 19.31 -9.31
C GLU A 54 13.37 18.29 -8.25
N HIS A 55 12.40 18.66 -7.43
CA HIS A 55 12.01 17.98 -6.19
C HIS A 55 10.67 17.24 -6.29
N LEU A 56 9.75 17.74 -7.10
CA LEU A 56 8.36 17.32 -7.16
C LEU A 56 7.93 17.04 -8.59
N LEU A 57 7.07 16.03 -8.72
CA LEU A 57 6.33 15.71 -9.92
C LEU A 57 4.84 15.61 -9.55
N VAL A 58 3.98 16.30 -10.29
CA VAL A 58 2.52 16.18 -10.18
C VAL A 58 1.98 15.61 -11.48
N VAL A 59 1.37 14.44 -11.37
CA VAL A 59 0.76 13.74 -12.50
C VAL A 59 -0.76 13.74 -12.36
N ASN A 60 -1.45 13.91 -13.48
CA ASN A 60 -2.87 13.64 -13.58
C ASN A 60 -3.07 12.16 -13.96
N LYS A 61 -3.27 11.30 -12.95
CA LYS A 61 -3.45 9.87 -13.17
C LYS A 61 -4.78 9.62 -13.88
N PRO A 62 -4.81 8.89 -15.01
CA PRO A 62 -6.06 8.52 -15.66
C PRO A 62 -6.86 7.52 -14.82
N ALA A 63 -8.17 7.44 -15.05
CA ALA A 63 -8.99 6.34 -14.55
C ALA A 63 -8.51 5.00 -15.16
N HIS A 64 -8.80 3.91 -14.47
CA HIS A 64 -8.37 2.54 -14.79
C HIS A 64 -6.88 2.23 -14.61
N MET A 65 -6.02 3.21 -14.34
CA MET A 65 -4.62 3.00 -14.00
C MET A 65 -4.43 2.75 -12.49
N VAL A 66 -3.68 1.70 -12.15
CA VAL A 66 -3.29 1.37 -10.76
C VAL A 66 -2.06 2.18 -10.35
N VAL A 67 -2.00 2.65 -9.11
CA VAL A 67 -0.85 3.42 -8.61
C VAL A 67 0.37 2.52 -8.36
N HIS A 68 0.24 1.52 -7.49
CA HIS A 68 1.34 0.62 -7.11
C HIS A 68 1.10 -0.81 -7.63
N PRO A 69 2.17 -1.57 -7.95
CA PRO A 69 2.05 -3.00 -8.25
C PRO A 69 1.26 -3.73 -7.16
N ALA A 70 0.30 -4.54 -7.58
CA ALA A 70 -0.57 -5.30 -6.70
C ALA A 70 -0.86 -6.68 -7.32
N PRO A 71 -1.32 -7.67 -6.53
CA PRO A 71 -1.77 -8.95 -7.09
C PRO A 71 -2.78 -8.75 -8.23
N GLY A 72 -2.45 -9.24 -9.42
CA GLY A 72 -3.25 -9.10 -10.65
C GLY A 72 -2.99 -7.83 -11.47
N ASN A 73 -2.19 -6.87 -10.97
CA ASN A 73 -1.70 -5.70 -11.71
C ASN A 73 -0.23 -5.46 -11.30
N ALA A 74 0.67 -6.35 -11.74
CA ALA A 74 2.09 -6.30 -11.36
C ALA A 74 2.89 -5.27 -12.17
N ASN A 75 2.44 -4.97 -13.38
CA ASN A 75 3.02 -4.07 -14.37
C ASN A 75 1.95 -3.08 -14.88
N GLY A 76 2.35 -2.13 -15.72
CA GLY A 76 1.43 -1.12 -16.27
C GLY A 76 0.86 -0.16 -15.21
N THR A 77 1.56 0.02 -14.09
CA THR A 77 1.15 0.90 -12.99
C THR A 77 1.81 2.27 -13.09
N LEU A 78 1.28 3.25 -12.36
CA LEU A 78 1.86 4.59 -12.30
C LEU A 78 3.31 4.56 -11.78
N VAL A 79 3.62 3.67 -10.83
CA VAL A 79 4.99 3.44 -10.36
C VAL A 79 5.92 3.05 -11.52
N ASN A 80 5.50 2.14 -12.41
CA ASN A 80 6.32 1.72 -13.56
C ASN A 80 6.63 2.90 -14.50
N ALA A 81 5.62 3.74 -14.75
CA ALA A 81 5.73 4.94 -15.57
C ALA A 81 6.66 6.00 -14.95
N ILE A 82 6.53 6.26 -13.65
CA ILE A 82 7.36 7.22 -12.91
C ILE A 82 8.82 6.76 -12.90
N LEU A 83 9.08 5.46 -12.71
CA LEU A 83 10.43 4.92 -12.73
C LEU A 83 11.12 5.16 -14.07
N HIS A 84 10.39 5.02 -15.17
CA HIS A 84 10.89 5.32 -16.50
C HIS A 84 11.14 6.82 -16.71
N HIS A 85 10.16 7.66 -16.39
CA HIS A 85 10.22 9.11 -16.62
C HIS A 85 11.32 9.79 -15.81
N CYS A 86 11.31 9.60 -14.50
CA CYS A 86 12.23 10.31 -13.63
C CYS A 86 13.63 9.71 -13.61
N LYS A 87 13.81 8.50 -14.17
CA LYS A 87 15.06 7.72 -14.09
C LYS A 87 15.59 7.61 -12.65
N ILE A 88 14.69 7.67 -11.66
CA ILE A 88 15.04 7.75 -10.25
C ILE A 88 15.73 6.44 -9.87
N SER A 89 16.93 6.56 -9.28
CA SER A 89 17.50 5.47 -8.50
C SER A 89 16.62 5.27 -7.27
N THR A 90 15.87 4.18 -7.30
CA THR A 90 15.05 3.62 -6.23
C THR A 90 15.53 3.96 -4.81
N PHE A 91 14.65 4.56 -4.00
CA PHE A 91 14.87 4.65 -2.55
C PHE A 91 14.79 3.25 -1.92
N THR A 92 15.80 2.91 -1.14
CA THR A 92 15.83 1.66 -0.39
C THR A 92 15.16 1.90 0.96
N CYS A 93 13.90 1.49 1.11
CA CYS A 93 13.35 1.29 2.44
C CYS A 93 14.07 0.08 3.07
N LEU A 94 15.04 0.33 3.95
CA LEU A 94 15.73 -0.73 4.68
C LEU A 94 14.72 -1.40 5.62
N ALA A 95 14.14 -2.53 5.17
CA ALA A 95 13.40 -3.40 6.06
C ALA A 95 14.34 -3.83 7.20
N ARG A 96 14.00 -3.46 8.44
CA ARG A 96 14.67 -4.01 9.63
C ARG A 96 14.41 -5.52 9.66
N SER A 97 15.46 -6.29 9.94
CA SER A 97 15.38 -7.74 10.15
C SER A 97 14.44 -8.06 11.33
N PRO A 98 13.66 -9.15 11.27
CA PRO A 98 12.78 -9.54 12.37
C PRO A 98 13.62 -10.19 13.47
N ILE A 99 13.83 -9.49 14.58
CA ILE A 99 14.17 -10.13 15.86
C ILE A 99 12.85 -10.26 16.62
N TYR A 100 12.57 -11.49 17.06
CA TYR A 100 11.28 -11.98 17.55
C TYR A 100 10.71 -11.21 18.76
N ASP A 101 9.36 -11.15 18.75
CA ASP A 101 8.42 -11.20 19.88
C ASP A 101 8.04 -9.92 20.62
N GLU A 102 7.05 -9.20 20.09
CA GLU A 102 5.74 -9.00 20.73
C GLU A 102 4.74 -8.48 19.68
N CYS A 103 3.69 -9.25 19.39
CA CYS A 103 2.64 -8.90 18.44
C CYS A 103 1.66 -7.86 19.02
N PRO A 104 1.47 -6.74 18.29
CA PRO A 104 0.14 -6.33 17.89
C PRO A 104 0.05 -6.33 16.36
N GLU A 105 -0.85 -7.15 15.82
CA GLU A 105 -1.03 -7.32 14.38
C GLU A 105 -1.35 -6.00 13.66
N SER A 106 -0.73 -5.90 12.48
CA SER A 106 -0.83 -4.86 11.44
C SER A 106 -2.07 -3.96 11.51
N SER A 107 -1.86 -2.72 11.97
CA SER A 107 -2.71 -1.59 11.59
C SER A 107 -2.42 -1.26 10.13
N ASP A 108 -3.39 -1.45 9.25
CA ASP A 108 -3.31 -1.14 7.81
C ASP A 108 -3.16 0.37 7.55
N ASP A 109 -2.78 1.22 8.52
CA ASP A 109 -2.55 2.65 8.30
C ASP A 109 -1.33 2.87 7.39
N ASP A 110 -1.58 3.44 6.21
CA ASP A 110 -0.57 3.95 5.28
C ASP A 110 0.08 5.23 5.85
N VAL A 111 0.60 5.14 7.08
CA VAL A 111 1.72 5.94 7.55
C VAL A 111 2.74 4.94 8.04
N ASP A 112 3.74 4.63 7.22
CA ASP A 112 4.92 3.96 7.75
C ASP A 112 5.51 4.90 8.81
N VAL A 113 5.28 4.59 10.09
CA VAL A 113 5.93 5.25 11.21
C VAL A 113 7.39 4.82 11.16
N PHE A 114 8.23 5.60 10.48
CA PHE A 114 9.67 5.45 10.59
C PHE A 114 10.13 6.31 11.76
N ASP A 115 10.47 5.61 12.85
CA ASP A 115 11.16 6.13 14.01
C ASP A 115 12.53 6.66 13.56
N VAL A 116 12.66 7.99 13.55
CA VAL A 116 13.91 8.68 13.23
C VAL A 116 14.73 8.71 14.51
N ASP A 117 15.57 7.69 14.72
CA ASP A 117 16.80 7.96 15.46
C ASP A 117 17.97 7.01 15.13
N GLN A 118 19.14 7.62 15.10
CA GLN A 118 20.50 7.06 15.06
C GLN A 118 21.04 6.45 13.75
N PHE A 119 21.64 7.33 12.95
CA PHE A 119 22.67 7.00 11.95
C PHE A 119 24.06 7.00 12.63
N THR A 120 24.71 5.83 12.72
CA THR A 120 26.18 5.73 12.66
C THR A 120 26.54 4.96 11.40
N ILE A 121 27.25 5.65 10.50
CA ILE A 121 27.75 5.10 9.24
C ILE A 121 28.89 4.14 9.59
N GLY A 122 28.60 2.84 9.54
CA GLY A 122 29.59 1.78 9.63
C GLY A 122 29.41 0.83 8.45
N GLU A 123 30.47 0.66 7.67
CA GLU A 123 30.60 -0.21 6.50
C GLU A 123 29.93 -1.58 6.71
N VAL A 124 29.00 -1.96 5.82
CA VAL A 124 28.57 -3.35 5.69
C VAL A 124 28.45 -3.73 4.21
N SER A 125 28.99 -4.92 3.94
CA SER A 125 29.37 -5.55 2.70
C SER A 125 28.28 -5.71 1.62
N SER A 126 28.80 -5.82 0.41
CA SER A 126 28.18 -6.00 -0.91
C SER A 126 27.42 -7.34 -1.11
N GLU A 127 26.46 -7.65 -0.24
CA GLU A 127 25.43 -8.65 -0.52
C GLU A 127 24.08 -7.92 -0.63
N VAL A 128 23.54 -7.89 -1.85
CA VAL A 128 22.45 -7.03 -2.31
C VAL A 128 21.22 -7.18 -1.43
N ARG A 129 21.00 -6.21 -0.53
CA ARG A 129 19.70 -5.98 0.11
C ARG A 129 18.75 -5.52 -0.99
N GLU A 130 17.97 -6.43 -1.55
CA GLU A 130 17.08 -6.12 -2.68
C GLU A 130 15.95 -5.18 -2.26
N ALA A 131 16.20 -3.89 -2.45
CA ALA A 131 15.33 -2.77 -2.13
C ALA A 131 13.96 -2.90 -2.81
N ILE A 132 12.89 -2.80 -2.02
CA ILE A 132 11.52 -2.61 -2.54
C ILE A 132 11.45 -1.20 -3.12
N VAL A 133 11.13 -1.11 -4.41
CA VAL A 133 11.10 0.16 -5.13
C VAL A 133 9.85 0.96 -4.79
N ARG A 134 10.00 2.09 -4.10
CA ARG A 134 8.91 3.07 -3.90
C ARG A 134 9.35 4.43 -4.46
N PRO A 135 8.86 4.85 -5.64
CA PRO A 135 9.27 6.10 -6.26
C PRO A 135 8.54 7.28 -5.60
N GLY A 136 8.92 7.65 -4.37
CA GLY A 136 8.49 8.89 -3.72
C GLY A 136 6.97 9.15 -3.61
N ILE A 137 6.13 8.13 -3.79
CA ILE A 137 4.68 8.23 -3.68
C ILE A 137 4.27 8.06 -2.22
N VAL A 138 3.75 9.13 -1.63
CA VAL A 138 3.29 9.19 -0.23
C VAL A 138 1.77 9.02 -0.08
N HIS A 139 1.04 8.97 -1.20
CA HIS A 139 -0.41 8.83 -1.21
C HIS A 139 -0.89 8.17 -2.50
N ARG A 140 -2.12 7.64 -2.49
CA ARG A 140 -2.66 6.90 -3.64
C ARG A 140 -4.06 7.35 -4.02
N LEU A 141 -4.39 7.10 -5.28
CA LEU A 141 -5.73 7.12 -5.85
C LEU A 141 -6.15 5.69 -6.22
N ASP A 142 -7.43 5.39 -6.13
CA ASP A 142 -7.94 4.08 -6.54
C ASP A 142 -7.86 3.89 -8.06
N LYS A 143 -7.93 2.63 -8.50
CA LYS A 143 -7.87 2.27 -9.93
C LYS A 143 -8.93 3.03 -10.73
N GLY A 144 -10.15 3.14 -10.23
CA GLY A 144 -11.25 3.84 -10.90
C GLY A 144 -11.22 5.37 -10.77
N THR A 145 -10.35 5.93 -9.94
CA THR A 145 -10.31 7.36 -9.63
C THR A 145 -9.24 8.04 -10.49
N SER A 146 -9.62 9.07 -11.23
CA SER A 146 -8.69 9.96 -11.92
C SER A 146 -8.29 11.15 -11.03
N GLY A 147 -7.19 11.81 -11.36
CA GLY A 147 -6.84 13.10 -10.78
C GLY A 147 -5.39 13.22 -10.36
N LEU A 148 -5.12 14.29 -9.60
CA LEU A 148 -3.77 14.71 -9.26
C LEU A 148 -3.12 13.79 -8.21
N LEU A 149 -1.87 13.42 -8.48
CA LEU A 149 -1.00 12.68 -7.56
C LEU A 149 0.36 13.37 -7.52
N VAL A 150 0.84 13.68 -6.31
CA VAL A 150 2.16 14.26 -6.08
C VAL A 150 3.18 13.18 -5.74
N VAL A 151 4.36 13.33 -6.32
CA VAL A 151 5.47 12.38 -6.25
C VAL A 151 6.73 13.15 -5.85
N ALA A 152 7.44 12.67 -4.84
CA ALA A 152 8.76 13.17 -4.49
C ALA A 152 9.83 12.59 -5.41
N LYS A 153 10.76 13.42 -5.88
CA LYS A 153 11.91 13.01 -6.70
C LYS A 153 13.16 12.73 -5.87
N ASP A 154 13.22 13.24 -4.64
CA ASP A 154 14.32 13.08 -3.68
C ASP A 154 13.83 12.70 -2.26
N GLU A 155 14.73 12.18 -1.42
CA GLU A 155 14.41 11.71 -0.06
C GLU A 155 13.95 12.83 0.87
N HIS A 156 14.55 14.01 0.77
CA HIS A 156 14.19 15.14 1.62
C HIS A 156 12.76 15.60 1.33
N SER A 157 12.42 15.74 0.05
CA SER A 157 11.05 16.05 -0.40
C SER A 157 10.05 14.96 -0.03
N HIS A 158 10.45 13.69 -0.10
CA HIS A 158 9.61 12.56 0.33
C HIS A 158 9.29 12.65 1.82
N ALA A 159 10.29 12.85 2.68
CA ALA A 159 10.11 12.97 4.12
C ALA A 159 9.17 14.15 4.49
N GLN A 160 9.38 15.32 3.87
CA GLN A 160 8.54 16.49 4.10
C GLN A 160 7.10 16.29 3.62
N LEU A 161 6.91 15.69 2.44
CA LEU A 161 5.57 15.36 1.95
C LEU A 161 4.88 14.36 2.87
N ALA A 162 5.57 13.29 3.28
CA ALA A 162 5.02 12.29 4.19
C ALA A 162 4.57 12.92 5.52
N GLU A 163 5.37 13.84 6.08
CA GLU A 163 5.01 14.60 7.27
C GLU A 163 3.76 15.46 7.05
N GLN A 164 3.67 16.17 5.93
CA GLN A 164 2.47 16.97 5.61
C GLN A 164 1.20 16.12 5.42
N PHE A 165 1.31 14.93 4.84
CA PHE A 165 0.20 13.98 4.77
C PHE A 165 -0.21 13.47 6.16
N LYS A 166 0.77 13.16 7.01
CA LYS A 166 0.57 12.73 8.41
C LYS A 166 -0.09 13.82 9.26
N LEU A 167 0.36 15.06 9.12
CA LEU A 167 -0.16 16.23 9.84
C LEU A 167 -1.44 16.81 9.21
N HIS A 168 -1.91 16.25 8.10
CA HIS A 168 -3.09 16.72 7.37
C HIS A 168 -3.05 18.20 6.95
N THR A 169 -1.87 18.74 6.65
CA THR A 169 -1.71 20.13 6.21
C THR A 169 -2.01 20.34 4.72
N ILE A 170 -2.13 19.25 3.96
CA ILE A 170 -2.40 19.25 2.51
C ILE A 170 -3.91 19.31 2.24
N SER A 171 -4.33 20.28 1.42
CA SER A 171 -5.69 20.34 0.90
C SER A 171 -5.86 19.45 -0.32
N ARG A 172 -6.89 18.60 -0.32
CA ARG A 172 -7.26 17.73 -1.45
C ARG A 172 -8.75 17.86 -1.71
N VAL A 173 -9.11 18.29 -2.91
CA VAL A 173 -10.50 18.47 -3.36
C VAL A 173 -10.81 17.46 -4.45
N TYR A 174 -11.93 16.75 -4.29
CA TYR A 174 -12.41 15.77 -5.25
C TYR A 174 -13.77 16.21 -5.77
N ILE A 175 -13.95 16.12 -7.09
CA ILE A 175 -15.25 16.29 -7.73
C ILE A 175 -15.82 14.89 -7.98
N SER A 176 -17.08 14.68 -7.61
CA SER A 176 -17.78 13.41 -7.81
C SER A 176 -19.23 13.66 -8.23
N LEU A 177 -19.82 12.67 -8.88
CA LEU A 177 -21.25 12.63 -9.19
C LEU A 177 -21.88 11.52 -8.36
N THR A 178 -22.97 11.82 -7.67
CA THR A 178 -23.68 10.89 -6.80
C THR A 178 -25.07 10.56 -7.33
N CYS A 179 -25.53 9.34 -7.07
CA CYS A 179 -26.93 8.97 -7.29
C CYS A 179 -27.79 9.51 -6.14
N GLY A 180 -28.70 10.43 -6.45
CA GLY A 180 -29.49 11.17 -5.47
C GLY A 180 -28.83 12.48 -5.02
N VAL A 181 -29.58 13.28 -4.28
CA VAL A 181 -29.13 14.58 -3.76
C VAL A 181 -28.98 14.47 -2.23
N PRO A 182 -27.76 14.57 -1.70
CA PRO A 182 -27.52 14.62 -0.26
C PRO A 182 -28.33 15.73 0.42
N SER A 183 -28.93 15.41 1.57
CA SER A 183 -29.59 16.36 2.45
C SER A 183 -29.03 16.18 3.86
N PRO A 184 -28.33 17.18 4.43
CA PRO A 184 -28.04 18.50 3.87
C PRO A 184 -27.07 18.48 2.66
N ASN A 185 -27.05 19.56 1.86
CA ASN A 185 -26.16 19.71 0.70
C ASN A 185 -24.69 19.98 1.06
N SER A 186 -24.40 20.22 2.34
CA SER A 186 -23.05 20.24 2.89
C SER A 186 -23.00 19.51 4.22
N ALA A 187 -22.03 18.62 4.40
CA ALA A 187 -21.85 17.90 5.65
C ALA A 187 -20.41 17.44 5.84
N ARG A 188 -20.01 17.29 7.10
CA ARG A 188 -18.83 16.51 7.50
C ARG A 188 -19.27 15.07 7.75
N ILE A 189 -18.70 14.14 7.00
CA ILE A 189 -18.89 12.70 7.18
C ILE A 189 -17.70 12.18 7.97
N GLU A 190 -17.96 11.69 9.18
CA GLU A 190 -16.95 11.06 10.04
C GLU A 190 -17.42 9.66 10.38
N VAL A 191 -16.72 8.66 9.85
CA VAL A 191 -17.09 7.26 10.09
C VAL A 191 -15.84 6.39 10.10
N PRO A 192 -15.72 5.45 11.05
CA PRO A 192 -14.69 4.43 10.99
C PRO A 192 -14.92 3.55 9.76
N ILE A 193 -13.86 3.22 9.03
CA ILE A 193 -13.89 2.36 7.85
C ILE A 193 -13.04 1.12 8.13
N SER A 194 -13.57 -0.07 7.84
CA SER A 194 -12.85 -1.34 7.96
C SER A 194 -13.04 -2.20 6.71
N ARG A 195 -12.24 -3.26 6.56
CA ARG A 195 -12.46 -4.25 5.50
C ARG A 195 -13.72 -5.06 5.79
N ASP A 196 -14.47 -5.37 4.74
CA ASP A 196 -15.64 -6.24 4.84
C ASP A 196 -15.19 -7.68 5.21
N PRO A 197 -15.69 -8.27 6.32
CA PRO A 197 -15.29 -9.60 6.77
C PRO A 197 -15.72 -10.71 5.80
N ASN A 198 -16.77 -10.49 5.00
CA ASN A 198 -17.28 -11.46 4.04
C ASN A 198 -16.69 -11.25 2.64
N ASN A 199 -16.17 -10.05 2.35
CA ASN A 199 -15.61 -9.72 1.06
C ASN A 199 -14.36 -8.84 1.16
N ARG A 200 -13.18 -9.48 1.11
CA ARG A 200 -11.86 -8.84 1.17
C ARG A 200 -11.59 -7.73 0.13
N THR A 201 -12.44 -7.56 -0.88
CA THR A 201 -12.31 -6.49 -1.90
C THR A 201 -13.09 -5.23 -1.55
N ARG A 202 -13.93 -5.26 -0.51
CA ARG A 202 -14.79 -4.14 -0.11
C ARG A 202 -14.34 -3.51 1.21
N MET A 203 -14.54 -2.21 1.31
CA MET A 203 -14.46 -1.44 2.55
C MET A 203 -15.87 -1.10 3.01
N VAL A 204 -16.11 -1.11 4.31
CA VAL A 204 -17.42 -0.83 4.92
C VAL A 204 -17.29 0.21 6.02
N ALA A 205 -18.33 1.03 6.15
CA ALA A 205 -18.52 1.85 7.35
C ALA A 205 -18.77 0.91 8.53
N ALA A 206 -18.01 1.11 9.61
CA ALA A 206 -17.98 0.26 10.79
C ALA A 206 -18.44 1.03 12.04
N PRO A 207 -19.73 1.39 12.15
CA PRO A 207 -20.24 2.08 13.32
C PRO A 207 -20.26 1.13 14.54
N GLY A 208 -19.30 1.27 15.47
CA GLY A 208 -19.27 0.52 16.74
C GLY A 208 -17.87 0.19 17.27
N SER A 209 -17.76 -0.21 18.54
CA SER A 209 -16.50 -0.46 19.27
C SER A 209 -15.83 -1.82 18.99
N GLY A 210 -16.29 -2.58 17.99
CA GLY A 210 -15.85 -3.96 17.75
C GLY A 210 -14.72 -4.14 16.72
N HIS A 211 -14.32 -3.09 15.99
CA HIS A 211 -13.37 -3.21 14.90
C HIS A 211 -12.00 -2.65 15.31
N ARG A 212 -11.15 -3.52 15.87
CA ARG A 212 -9.77 -3.20 16.28
C ARG A 212 -8.90 -2.58 15.17
N TYR A 213 -9.32 -2.70 13.91
CA TYR A 213 -8.60 -2.22 12.73
C TYR A 213 -9.39 -1.18 11.92
N ALA A 214 -10.39 -0.52 12.51
CA ALA A 214 -11.14 0.53 11.82
C ALA A 214 -10.34 1.84 11.77
N LYS A 215 -10.22 2.42 10.58
CA LYS A 215 -9.58 3.71 10.36
C LYS A 215 -10.59 4.85 10.43
N HIS A 216 -10.24 5.93 11.09
CA HIS A 216 -11.09 7.12 11.12
C HIS A 216 -10.96 7.89 9.81
N ALA A 217 -12.05 8.02 9.06
CA ALA A 217 -12.12 8.86 7.87
C ALA A 217 -13.05 10.04 8.12
N ALA A 218 -12.53 11.25 8.01
CA ALA A 218 -13.30 12.48 7.97
C ALA A 218 -13.25 13.07 6.55
N LYS A 219 -14.41 13.38 5.99
CA LYS A 219 -14.56 14.01 4.66
C LYS A 219 -15.60 15.10 4.73
N PHE A 220 -15.29 16.25 4.13
CA PHE A 220 -16.30 17.26 3.86
C PHE A 220 -16.88 17.02 2.48
N LEU A 221 -18.21 16.95 2.41
CA LEU A 221 -18.98 16.89 1.18
C LEU A 221 -19.71 18.21 1.03
N GLN A 222 -19.65 18.79 -0.16
CA GLN A 222 -20.45 19.93 -0.58
C GLN A 222 -20.96 19.66 -1.99
N VAL A 223 -22.26 19.83 -2.20
CA VAL A 223 -22.99 19.62 -3.47
C VAL A 223 -23.42 20.96 -4.03
#